data_AF-A0A9J6F8Q3-F1
#
_entry.id   AF-A0A9J6F8Q3-F1
#
_cell.length_a   1.000
_cell.length_b   1.000
_cell.length_c   1.000
_cell.angle_alpha   90.00
_cell.angle_beta   90.00
_cell.angle_gamma   90.00
#
_symmetry.space_group_name_H-M   'P 1'
#
loop_
_entity.id
_entity.type
_entity.pdbx_description
1 polymer ?
#
loop_
_entity_poly.entity_id
_entity_poly.type
_entity_poly.pdbx_seq_one_letter_code
_entity_poly.pdbx_strand_id
1 'polypeptide(L)' 'MHGQFDFNSPCWNGVSASARQLIQGLLQEDVAQRLTAMQVLMHNWLQLWRHAAAWQREPWQVGLHFQRRRRSSP' A
#
# COMPACT_ATOMS: atom_id res chain seq x y z
N MET A 1 -15.52 -1.87 24.66
CA MET A 1 -15.43 -2.20 23.22
C MET A 1 -13.94 -2.23 22.91
N HIS A 2 -13.40 -3.39 22.53
CA HIS A 2 -11.96 -3.57 22.26
C HIS A 2 -11.74 -3.59 20.74
N GLY A 3 -10.60 -3.07 20.28
CA GLY A 3 -10.26 -2.91 18.86
C GLY A 3 -9.94 -4.23 18.14
N GLN A 4 -10.85 -5.20 18.19
CA GLN A 4 -10.66 -6.53 17.61
C GLN A 4 -10.95 -6.54 16.10
N PHE A 5 -10.10 -7.23 15.34
CA PHE A 5 -10.26 -7.49 13.90
C PHE A 5 -9.56 -8.80 13.54
N ASP A 6 -10.06 -9.48 12.51
CA ASP A 6 -9.56 -10.79 12.06
C ASP A 6 -9.36 -10.85 10.55
N PHE A 7 -8.46 -11.74 10.10
CA PHE A 7 -8.15 -11.98 8.69
C PHE A 7 -8.75 -13.31 8.21
N ASN A 8 -10.08 -13.40 8.25
CA ASN A 8 -10.79 -14.65 7.99
C ASN A 8 -10.73 -15.08 6.52
N SER A 9 -10.70 -16.38 6.29
CA SER A 9 -10.88 -16.96 4.96
C SER A 9 -12.33 -16.75 4.48
N PRO A 10 -12.56 -16.69 3.14
CA PRO A 10 -11.57 -16.84 2.07
C PRO A 10 -10.93 -15.53 1.60
N CYS A 11 -11.47 -14.37 1.99
CA CYS A 11 -11.08 -13.07 1.45
C CYS A 11 -9.60 -12.71 1.70
N TRP A 12 -8.98 -13.28 2.73
CA TRP A 12 -7.57 -13.04 3.08
C TRP A 12 -6.59 -14.13 2.61
N ASN A 13 -7.06 -15.19 1.92
CA ASN A 13 -6.21 -16.31 1.53
C ASN A 13 -5.09 -15.89 0.55
N GLY A 14 -5.36 -14.95 -0.34
CA GLY A 14 -4.38 -14.42 -1.30
C GLY A 14 -3.47 -13.34 -0.73
N VAL A 15 -3.69 -12.90 0.52
CA VAL A 15 -2.94 -11.81 1.13
C VAL A 15 -1.74 -12.35 1.90
N SER A 16 -0.56 -11.80 1.60
CA SER A 16 0.68 -12.25 2.24
C SER A 16 0.65 -12.07 3.76
N ALA A 17 1.40 -12.92 4.48
CA ALA A 17 1.53 -12.80 5.93
C ALA A 17 2.14 -11.45 6.33
N SER A 18 3.13 -10.96 5.58
CA SER A 18 3.77 -9.66 5.84
C SER A 18 2.81 -8.48 5.68
N ALA A 19 1.85 -8.54 4.77
CA ALA A 19 0.81 -7.52 4.64
C ALA A 19 -0.11 -7.49 5.87
N ARG A 20 -0.53 -8.67 6.33
CA ARG A 20 -1.38 -8.82 7.52
C ARG A 20 -0.68 -8.34 8.79
N GLN A 21 0.62 -8.64 8.95
CA GLN A 21 1.44 -8.14 10.06
C GLN A 21 1.55 -6.61 10.06
N LEU A 22 1.69 -5.97 8.89
CA LEU A 22 1.69 -4.52 8.80
C LEU A 22 0.37 -3.92 9.31
N ILE A 23 -0.76 -4.47 8.86
CA ILE A 23 -2.09 -4.03 9.29
C ILE A 23 -2.26 -4.21 10.81
N GLN A 24 -1.76 -5.32 11.37
CA GLN A 24 -1.78 -5.53 12.83
C GLN A 24 -1.01 -4.47 13.61
N GLY A 25 0.13 -4.02 13.11
CA GLY A 25 0.90 -2.94 13.73
C GLY A 25 0.25 -1.56 13.58
N LEU A 26 -0.48 -1.32 12.49
CA LEU A 26 -1.22 -0.07 12.26
C LEU A 26 -2.47 0.06 13.12
N LEU A 27 -3.17 -1.07 13.34
CA LEU A 27 -4.42 -1.13 14.09
C LEU A 27 -4.22 -1.50 15.57
N GLN A 28 -3.01 -1.29 16.11
CA GLN A 28 -2.79 -1.45 17.55
C GLN A 28 -3.66 -0.49 18.37
N GLU A 29 -4.32 -1.06 19.39
CA GLU A 29 -5.15 -0.33 20.35
C GLU A 29 -4.29 0.62 21.19
N ASP A 30 -3.15 0.13 21.68
CA ASP A 30 -2.15 0.97 22.35
C ASP A 30 -1.39 1.83 21.34
N VAL A 31 -1.50 3.15 21.48
CA VAL A 31 -0.82 4.14 20.63
C VAL A 31 0.70 4.02 20.74
N ALA A 32 1.25 3.63 21.90
CA ALA A 32 2.68 3.45 22.09
C ALA A 32 3.23 2.23 21.32
N GLN A 33 2.38 1.23 21.05
CA GLN A 33 2.72 0.05 20.26
C GLN A 33 2.37 0.21 18.77
N ARG A 34 1.59 1.25 18.41
CA ARG A 34 1.17 1.50 17.04
C ARG A 34 2.35 1.95 16.18
N LEU A 35 2.44 1.36 15.00
CA LEU A 35 3.46 1.74 14.04
C LEU A 35 3.31 3.20 13.62
N THR A 36 4.41 3.94 13.69
CA THR A 36 4.55 5.26 13.09
C THR A 36 4.68 5.16 11.57
N ALA A 37 4.38 6.25 10.86
CA ALA A 37 4.56 6.32 9.42
C ALA A 37 6.01 5.98 8.98
N MET A 38 7.01 6.41 9.75
CA MET A 38 8.42 6.09 9.46
C MET A 38 8.69 4.58 9.56
N GLN A 39 8.19 3.93 10.61
CA GLN A 39 8.35 2.48 10.78
C GLN A 39 7.60 1.69 9.69
N VAL A 40 6.43 2.16 9.27
CA VAL A 40 5.66 1.58 8.15
C VAL A 40 6.48 1.61 6.87
N LEU A 41 7.11 2.74 6.54
CA LEU A 41 7.96 2.87 5.35
C LEU A 41 9.15 1.89 5.36
N MET A 42 9.62 1.50 6.53
CA MET A 42 10.69 0.50 6.70
C MET A 42 10.20 -0.95 6.77
N HIS A 43 8.89 -1.18 6.81
CA HIS A 43 8.32 -2.52 6.97
C HIS A 43 8.60 -3.40 5.74
N ASN A 44 8.89 -4.69 5.98
CA ASN A 44 9.31 -5.64 4.94
C ASN A 44 8.32 -5.72 3.77
N TRP A 45 7.01 -5.66 4.06
CA TRP A 45 5.99 -5.64 3.00
C TRP A 45 6.24 -4.51 1.99
N LEU A 46 6.44 -3.27 2.45
CA LEU A 46 6.73 -2.11 1.60
C LEU A 46 8.13 -2.18 0.96
N GLN A 47 9.14 -2.67 1.67
CA GLN A 47 10.49 -2.80 1.13
C GLN A 47 10.54 -3.81 -0.03
N LEU A 48 9.80 -4.93 0.06
CA LEU A 48 9.67 -5.89 -1.04
C LEU A 48 9.09 -5.23 -2.30
N TRP A 49 8.04 -4.41 -2.17
CA TRP A 49 7.48 -3.66 -3.29
C TRP A 49 8.43 -2.58 -3.80
N ARG A 50 9.16 -1.90 -2.90
CA ARG A 50 10.14 -0.88 -3.30
C ARG A 50 11.27 -1.47 -4.14
N HIS A 51 11.71 -2.68 -3.80
CA HIS A 51 12.73 -3.41 -4.56
C HIS A 51 12.15 -4.04 -5.84
N ALA A 52 10.90 -4.52 -5.82
CA ALA A 52 10.23 -5.01 -7.02
C ALA A 52 9.93 -3.88 -8.04
N ALA A 53 9.60 -2.69 -7.55
CA ALA A 53 9.38 -1.49 -8.36
C ALA A 53 10.67 -0.95 -9.02
N ALA A 54 11.83 -1.53 -8.71
CA ALA A 54 13.07 -1.30 -9.48
C ALA A 54 12.95 -1.77 -10.94
N TRP A 55 11.89 -2.51 -11.29
CA TRP A 55 11.53 -2.86 -12.68
C TRP A 55 10.37 -2.04 -13.28
N GLN A 56 9.91 -0.97 -12.62
CA GLN A 56 8.83 -0.10 -13.11
C GLN A 56 9.28 1.35 -13.33
N ARG A 57 10.59 1.59 -13.45
CA ARG A 57 11.09 2.88 -13.96
C ARG A 57 11.05 2.89 -15.48
N GLU A 58 9.84 2.91 -16.01
CA GLU A 58 9.65 3.31 -17.41
C GLU A 58 9.81 4.84 -17.50
N PRO A 59 10.71 5.38 -18.35
CA PRO A 59 11.06 6.80 -18.39
C PRO A 59 9.96 7.77 -18.82
N TRP A 60 8.73 7.33 -19.08
CA TRP A 60 7.70 8.15 -19.75
C TRP A 60 6.68 8.84 -18.82
N GLN A 61 6.85 8.78 -17.48
CA GLN A 61 5.96 9.49 -16.54
C GLN A 61 6.37 10.95 -16.25
N VAL A 62 7.35 11.51 -16.97
CA VAL A 62 7.79 12.91 -16.75
C VAL A 62 7.11 13.93 -17.69
N GLY A 63 6.26 13.47 -18.61
CA GLY A 63 5.56 14.31 -19.58
C GLY A 63 4.07 14.36 -19.36
N LEU A 64 3.60 15.48 -18.80
CA LEU A 64 2.27 16.07 -19.00
C LEU A 64 1.55 15.57 -20.27
N HIS A 65 0.68 14.55 -20.15
CA HIS A 65 -0.26 14.20 -21.22
C HIS A 65 -1.71 14.50 -20.80
N PHE A 66 -1.92 15.72 -20.31
CA PHE A 66 -3.24 16.37 -20.32
C PHE A 66 -3.50 16.96 -21.71
N GLN A 67 -3.83 16.10 -22.69
CA GLN A 67 -4.66 16.52 -23.82
C GLN A 67 -5.92 15.66 -23.87
N ARG A 68 -6.81 15.92 -22.90
CA ARG A 68 -8.21 15.55 -23.00
C ARG A 68 -8.85 16.41 -24.09
N ARG A 69 -9.04 15.80 -25.26
CA ARG A 69 -10.13 16.05 -26.23
C ARG A 69 -10.56 17.53 -26.36
N ARG A 70 -9.93 18.28 -27.27
CA ARG A 70 -10.70 19.31 -27.98
C ARG A 70 -11.67 18.58 -28.91
N ARG A 71 -12.87 18.43 -28.35
CA ARG A 71 -14.19 18.21 -28.96
C ARG A 71 -14.19 18.36 -30.49
N SER A 72 -14.65 17.30 -31.16
CA SER A 72 -15.02 17.25 -32.57
C SER A 72 -15.93 18.41 -32.98
N SER A 73 -15.78 18.87 -34.22
CA SER A 73 -16.57 19.89 -34.91
C SER A 73 -18.08 19.67 -34.85
N PRO A 74 -18.83 20.74 -35.11
CA PRO A 74 -19.55 20.84 -36.39
C PRO A 74 -19.05 21.99 -37.26
#